data_AF-A0A940NNR1-F1
#
_entry.id   AF-A0A940NNR1-F1
#
_cell.length_a   1.000
_cell.length_b   1.000
_cell.length_c   1.000
_cell.angle_alpha   90.00
_cell.angle_beta   90.00
_cell.angle_gamma   90.00
#
_symmetry.space_group_name_H-M   'P 1'
#
loop_
_entity.id
_entity.type
_entity.pdbx_description
1 polymer ?
#
loop_
_entity_poly.entity_id
_entity_poly.type
_entity_poly.pdbx_seq_one_letter_code
_entity_poly.pdbx_strand_id
1 'polypeptide(L)'
;MPKRFFAALLAAWMTAAVVLWNITPLRAQALLFTPNATVQSDAAVLLNLDINQIVYEKNADMKKMPGALVQIMTAVVVLENCPNISGEKITAKEDMYKLFEEDEYPEDLRYAHIKAGDTLTAEELLYAMLMTSSIEAAYMLTDHFGKGDQDAFTELMNAKAAEL
;
A
#
# COMPACT_ATOMS: atom_id res chain seq x y z
N MET A 1 73.06 6.07 21.27
CA MET A 1 71.79 6.80 21.03
C MET A 1 70.98 6.38 19.79
N PRO A 2 71.54 6.01 18.62
CA PRO A 2 70.73 5.86 17.40
C PRO A 2 69.79 4.64 17.38
N LYS A 3 70.16 3.53 18.05
CA LYS A 3 69.35 2.30 18.08
C LYS A 3 68.00 2.44 18.82
N ARG A 4 67.97 3.23 19.90
CA ARG A 4 66.74 3.49 20.69
C ARG A 4 65.79 4.44 19.95
N PHE A 5 66.36 5.38 19.19
CA PHE A 5 65.61 6.30 18.35
C PHE A 5 64.97 5.57 17.15
N PHE A 6 65.71 4.67 16.50
CA PHE A 6 65.19 3.82 15.43
C PHE A 6 64.06 2.90 15.90
N ALA A 7 64.20 2.27 17.07
CA ALA A 7 63.17 1.41 17.63
C ALA A 7 61.86 2.16 17.95
N ALA A 8 61.97 3.40 18.45
CA ALA A 8 60.81 4.25 18.73
C ALA A 8 60.08 4.68 17.45
N LEU A 9 60.82 5.04 16.39
CA LEU A 9 60.26 5.35 15.08
C LEU A 9 59.54 4.16 14.45
N LEU A 10 60.13 2.96 14.56
CA LEU A 10 59.53 1.74 14.03
C LEU A 10 58.23 1.38 14.77
N ALA A 11 58.21 1.53 16.10
CA ALA A 11 57.04 1.31 16.92
C ALA A 11 55.91 2.30 16.60
N ALA A 12 56.24 3.60 16.49
CA ALA A 12 55.28 4.63 16.10
C ALA A 12 54.68 4.38 14.71
N TRP A 13 55.51 3.94 13.76
CA TRP A 13 55.07 3.60 12.41
C TRP A 13 54.16 2.37 12.40
N MET A 14 54.48 1.33 13.17
CA MET A 14 53.61 0.15 13.31
C MET A 14 52.28 0.50 13.97
N THR A 15 52.26 1.34 15.01
CA THR A 15 51.00 1.79 15.62
C THR A 15 50.17 2.64 14.66
N ALA A 16 50.79 3.54 13.90
CA ALA A 16 50.10 4.34 12.90
C ALA A 16 49.51 3.46 11.78
N ALA A 17 50.25 2.45 11.32
CA ALA A 17 49.78 1.50 10.30
C ALA A 17 48.59 0.66 10.79
N VAL A 18 48.62 0.18 12.04
CA VAL A 18 47.49 -0.57 12.63
C VAL A 18 46.27 0.32 12.80
N VAL A 19 46.45 1.56 13.25
CA VAL A 19 45.34 2.51 13.38
C VAL A 19 44.75 2.80 12.00
N LEU A 20 45.58 3.12 10.99
CA LEU A 20 45.15 3.39 9.61
C LEU A 20 44.43 2.21 8.94
N TRP A 21 44.83 0.97 9.24
CA TRP A 21 44.14 -0.24 8.74
C TRP A 21 42.72 -0.38 9.31
N ASN A 22 42.53 0.02 10.57
CA ASN A 22 41.24 -0.05 11.26
C ASN A 22 40.33 1.17 10.99
N ILE A 23 40.79 2.22 10.29
CA ILE A 23 39.94 3.35 9.86
C ILE A 23 39.38 3.15 8.44
N THR A 24 39.45 1.95 7.89
CA THR A 24 38.68 1.67 6.67
C THR A 24 37.19 1.84 7.02
N PRO A 25 36.48 2.83 6.44
CA PRO A 25 35.07 2.96 6.72
C PRO A 25 34.42 1.67 6.27
N LEU A 26 33.74 0.98 7.19
CA LEU A 26 32.87 -0.13 6.84
C LEU A 26 31.91 0.44 5.79
N ARG A 27 32.04 0.02 4.53
CA ARG A 27 31.05 0.37 3.51
C ARG A 27 29.80 -0.43 3.85
N ALA A 28 28.93 0.18 4.62
CA ALA A 28 27.55 -0.26 4.70
C ALA A 28 26.93 0.02 3.32
N GLN A 29 26.98 -0.97 2.45
CA GLN A 29 26.15 -0.97 1.27
C GLN A 29 24.72 -1.17 1.79
N ALA A 30 23.85 -0.17 1.63
CA ALA A 30 22.43 -0.44 1.70
C ALA A 30 22.13 -1.59 0.73
N LEU A 31 21.28 -2.51 1.14
CA LEU A 31 20.86 -3.67 0.35
C LEU A 31 19.97 -3.16 -0.80
N LEU A 32 20.58 -2.43 -1.74
CA LEU A 32 19.91 -1.89 -2.91
C LEU A 32 19.67 -3.06 -3.84
N PHE A 33 18.45 -3.58 -3.79
CA PHE A 33 17.96 -4.48 -4.81
C PHE A 33 17.81 -3.67 -6.09
N THR A 34 18.62 -4.00 -7.09
CA THR A 34 18.41 -3.51 -8.44
C THR A 34 17.70 -4.62 -9.23
N PRO A 35 16.47 -4.38 -9.73
CA PRO A 35 15.81 -5.33 -10.60
C PRO A 35 16.72 -5.71 -11.76
N ASN A 36 16.77 -7.00 -12.10
CA ASN A 36 17.54 -7.52 -13.23
C ASN A 36 16.92 -7.21 -14.60
N ALA A 37 15.76 -6.55 -14.63
CA ALA A 37 15.06 -6.10 -15.81
C ALA A 37 14.52 -4.68 -15.60
N THR A 38 14.35 -3.94 -16.70
CA THR A 38 13.78 -2.59 -16.65
C THR A 38 12.30 -2.65 -16.27
N VAL A 39 11.95 -2.01 -15.16
CA VAL A 39 10.56 -1.80 -14.74
C VAL A 39 9.86 -0.85 -15.71
N GLN A 40 8.86 -1.37 -16.43
CA GLN A 40 8.15 -0.63 -17.48
C GLN A 40 7.07 0.32 -16.96
N SER A 41 6.57 0.12 -15.72
CA SER A 41 5.56 1.00 -15.13
C SER A 41 6.09 2.42 -14.90
N ASP A 42 5.21 3.42 -14.95
CA ASP A 42 5.58 4.82 -14.69
C ASP A 42 6.06 5.03 -13.25
N ALA A 43 5.46 4.30 -12.30
CA ALA A 43 5.78 4.29 -10.88
C ALA A 43 5.83 2.86 -10.33
N ALA A 44 6.67 2.61 -9.33
CA ALA A 44 6.78 1.35 -8.60
C ALA A 44 7.43 1.57 -7.23
N VAL A 45 7.04 0.76 -6.24
CA VAL A 45 7.69 0.68 -4.93
C VAL A 45 7.73 -0.79 -4.50
N LEU A 46 8.85 -1.19 -3.89
CA LEU A 46 9.02 -2.49 -3.24
C LEU A 46 9.44 -2.22 -1.79
N LEU A 47 8.57 -2.59 -0.86
CA LEU A 47 8.77 -2.41 0.57
C LEU A 47 9.06 -3.76 1.22
N ASN A 48 10.10 -3.83 2.05
CA ASN A 48 10.30 -4.94 2.97
C ASN A 48 9.55 -4.63 4.26
N LEU A 49 8.53 -5.42 4.56
CA LEU A 49 7.66 -5.24 5.72
C LEU A 49 8.31 -5.68 7.05
N ASP A 50 9.29 -6.60 7.02
CA ASP A 50 9.96 -7.11 8.23
C ASP A 50 10.83 -6.03 8.88
N ILE A 51 11.49 -5.21 8.05
CA ILE A 51 12.38 -4.12 8.50
C ILE A 51 11.81 -2.73 8.21
N ASN A 52 10.61 -2.66 7.62
CA ASN A 52 9.94 -1.43 7.19
C ASN A 52 10.85 -0.50 6.35
N GLN A 53 11.51 -1.06 5.33
CA GLN A 53 12.42 -0.30 4.45
C GLN A 53 12.06 -0.45 2.98
N ILE A 54 12.14 0.67 2.25
CA ILE A 54 12.04 0.66 0.79
C ILE A 54 13.29 -0.02 0.23
N VAL A 55 13.07 -1.08 -0.52
CA VAL A 55 14.11 -1.91 -1.16
C VAL A 55 14.38 -1.45 -2.58
N TYR A 56 13.35 -0.96 -3.27
CA TYR A 56 13.43 -0.36 -4.59
C TYR A 56 12.26 0.62 -4.80
N GLU A 57 12.51 1.70 -5.51
CA GLU A 57 11.48 2.66 -5.92
C GLU A 57 11.77 3.26 -7.31
N LYS A 58 10.70 3.60 -8.01
CA LYS A 58 10.70 4.39 -9.24
C LYS A 58 9.52 5.34 -9.15
N ASN A 59 9.75 6.64 -9.04
CA ASN A 59 8.69 7.66 -8.95
C ASN A 59 7.59 7.32 -7.91
N ALA A 60 7.96 6.78 -6.73
CA ALA A 60 7.00 6.24 -5.78
C ALA A 60 5.97 7.28 -5.28
N ASP A 61 6.38 8.55 -5.16
CA ASP A 61 5.50 9.65 -4.73
C ASP A 61 4.75 10.34 -5.88
N MET A 62 4.91 9.86 -7.13
CA MET A 62 4.21 10.44 -8.26
C MET A 62 2.71 10.16 -8.16
N LYS A 63 1.89 11.21 -8.08
CA LYS A 63 0.43 11.09 -8.08
C LYS A 63 -0.05 10.41 -9.37
N LYS A 64 -0.80 9.33 -9.21
CA LYS A 64 -1.40 8.54 -10.30
C LYS A 64 -2.85 8.21 -9.95
N MET A 65 -3.66 7.96 -10.98
CA MET A 65 -5.00 7.40 -10.79
C MET A 65 -4.86 5.99 -10.20
N PRO A 66 -5.46 5.69 -9.03
CA PRO A 66 -5.25 4.41 -8.36
C PRO A 66 -5.95 3.24 -9.06
N GLY A 67 -6.95 3.51 -9.91
CA GLY A 67 -7.83 2.47 -10.46
C GLY A 67 -8.48 1.68 -9.32
N ALA A 68 -8.57 0.35 -9.48
CA ALA A 68 -9.16 -0.54 -8.47
C ALA A 68 -8.39 -0.56 -7.14
N LEU A 69 -7.14 -0.05 -7.05
CA LEU A 69 -6.40 0.00 -5.78
C LEU A 69 -7.11 0.85 -4.71
N VAL A 70 -8.01 1.75 -5.10
CA VAL A 70 -8.85 2.52 -4.17
C VAL A 70 -9.70 1.60 -3.26
N GLN A 71 -10.05 0.40 -3.73
CA GLN A 71 -10.83 -0.58 -2.97
C GLN A 71 -10.09 -1.11 -1.74
N ILE A 72 -8.76 -1.02 -1.70
CA ILE A 72 -7.98 -1.33 -0.49
C ILE A 72 -8.35 -0.34 0.63
N MET A 73 -8.43 0.96 0.32
CA MET A 73 -8.85 1.98 1.30
C MET A 73 -10.32 1.77 1.72
N THR A 74 -11.20 1.46 0.77
CA THR A 74 -12.60 1.11 1.07
C THR A 74 -12.67 -0.06 2.06
N ALA A 75 -11.91 -1.14 1.81
CA ALA A 75 -11.87 -2.30 2.70
C ALA A 75 -11.36 -1.96 4.10
N VAL A 76 -10.29 -1.16 4.21
CA VAL A 76 -9.76 -0.70 5.51
C VAL A 76 -10.83 0.06 6.29
N VAL A 77 -11.49 1.05 5.68
CA VAL A 77 -12.54 1.83 6.34
C VAL A 77 -13.72 0.96 6.76
N VAL A 78 -14.18 0.04 5.89
CA VAL A 78 -15.25 -0.90 6.24
C VAL A 78 -14.87 -1.76 7.43
N LEU A 79 -13.68 -2.36 7.42
CA LEU A 79 -13.21 -3.25 8.49
C LEU A 79 -13.09 -2.53 9.85
N GLU A 80 -12.69 -1.27 9.85
CA GLU A 80 -12.62 -0.47 11.08
C GLU A 80 -13.99 -0.03 11.61
N ASN A 81 -14.97 0.13 10.72
CA ASN A 81 -16.32 0.56 11.07
C ASN A 81 -17.31 -0.61 11.22
N CYS A 82 -16.90 -1.84 10.92
CA CYS A 82 -17.73 -3.04 11.00
C CYS A 82 -17.07 -4.12 11.88
N PRO A 83 -17.34 -4.14 13.19
CA PRO A 83 -16.74 -5.11 14.11
C PRO A 83 -17.23 -6.55 13.87
N ASN A 84 -18.37 -6.74 13.19
CA ASN A 84 -18.96 -8.05 12.89
C ASN A 84 -19.31 -8.19 11.41
N ILE A 85 -18.28 -8.28 10.56
CA ILE A 85 -18.46 -8.37 9.10
C ILE A 85 -19.30 -9.57 8.65
N SER A 86 -19.23 -10.70 9.36
CA SER A 86 -19.99 -11.91 9.03
C SER A 86 -21.46 -11.84 9.45
N GLY A 87 -21.82 -10.88 10.32
CA GLY A 87 -23.18 -10.70 10.83
C GLY A 87 -23.89 -9.47 10.30
N GLU A 88 -23.14 -8.45 9.85
CA GLU A 88 -23.70 -7.23 9.26
C GLU A 88 -24.28 -7.53 7.88
N LYS A 89 -25.60 -7.34 7.71
CA LYS A 89 -26.31 -7.69 6.48
C LYS A 89 -26.73 -6.44 5.72
N ILE A 90 -26.40 -6.40 4.44
CA ILE A 90 -26.65 -5.26 3.56
C ILE A 90 -27.47 -5.75 2.36
N THR A 91 -28.58 -5.08 2.11
CA THR A 91 -29.49 -5.40 1.01
C THR A 91 -29.26 -4.46 -0.17
N ALA A 92 -29.11 -5.01 -1.37
CA ALA A 92 -28.94 -4.26 -2.60
C ALA A 92 -30.19 -3.43 -2.91
N LYS A 93 -30.01 -2.12 -3.12
CA LYS A 93 -31.09 -1.19 -3.46
C LYS A 93 -31.49 -1.31 -4.94
N GLU A 94 -32.76 -1.14 -5.23
CA GLU A 94 -33.34 -1.20 -6.59
C GLU A 94 -32.76 -0.16 -7.55
N ASP A 95 -32.30 0.98 -7.04
CA ASP A 95 -31.82 2.10 -7.85
C ASP A 95 -30.30 2.11 -8.08
N MET A 96 -29.54 1.18 -7.50
CA MET A 96 -28.07 1.19 -7.59
C MET A 96 -27.56 1.12 -9.03
N TYR A 97 -28.28 0.39 -9.90
CA TYR A 97 -27.88 0.18 -11.29
C TYR A 97 -28.03 1.42 -12.18
N LYS A 98 -28.88 2.38 -11.81
CA LYS A 98 -29.04 3.61 -12.59
C LYS A 98 -27.73 4.38 -12.69
N LEU A 99 -26.97 4.43 -11.60
CA LEU A 99 -25.66 5.08 -11.56
C LEU A 99 -24.62 4.38 -12.44
N PHE A 100 -24.73 3.06 -12.61
CA PHE A 100 -23.80 2.27 -13.41
C PHE A 100 -24.12 2.36 -14.91
N GLU A 101 -25.40 2.42 -15.26
CA GLU A 101 -25.86 2.60 -16.64
C GLU A 101 -25.57 4.00 -17.19
N GLU A 102 -25.53 5.01 -16.32
CA GLU A 102 -25.21 6.40 -16.66
C GLU A 102 -23.70 6.69 -16.71
N ASP A 103 -22.84 5.71 -16.40
CA ASP A 103 -21.38 5.85 -16.48
C ASP A 103 -20.91 6.10 -17.92
N GLU A 104 -19.76 6.77 -18.09
CA GLU A 104 -19.19 7.05 -19.41
C GLU A 104 -18.72 5.77 -20.12
N TYR A 105 -18.29 4.75 -19.36
CA TYR A 105 -17.74 3.48 -19.84
C TYR A 105 -18.36 2.28 -19.10
N PRO A 106 -19.67 2.03 -19.24
CA PRO A 106 -20.39 1.02 -18.48
C PRO A 106 -19.91 -0.42 -18.76
N GLU A 107 -19.29 -0.64 -19.93
CA GLU A 107 -18.70 -1.92 -20.35
C GLU A 107 -17.39 -2.24 -19.60
N ASP A 108 -16.71 -1.23 -19.05
CA ASP A 108 -15.47 -1.42 -18.29
C ASP A 108 -15.73 -1.77 -16.82
N LEU A 109 -16.96 -1.53 -16.35
CA LEU A 109 -17.39 -1.85 -14.99
C LEU A 109 -17.34 -3.36 -14.72
N ARG A 110 -16.95 -3.71 -13.50
CA ARG A 110 -16.82 -5.09 -13.04
C ARG A 110 -17.97 -5.44 -12.13
N TYR A 111 -18.59 -6.59 -12.36
CA TYR A 111 -19.79 -7.03 -11.65
C TYR A 111 -19.55 -8.38 -10.95
N ALA A 112 -20.27 -8.60 -9.86
CA ALA A 112 -20.42 -9.88 -9.17
C ALA A 112 -21.81 -10.50 -9.39
N HIS A 113 -22.67 -9.86 -10.22
CA HIS A 113 -24.04 -10.28 -10.49
C HIS A 113 -24.95 -10.21 -9.25
N ILE A 114 -24.81 -9.15 -8.45
CA ILE A 114 -25.64 -8.90 -7.28
C ILE A 114 -26.91 -8.19 -7.75
N LYS A 115 -28.07 -8.81 -7.53
CA LYS A 115 -29.34 -8.25 -7.98
C LYS A 115 -29.97 -7.41 -6.88
N ALA A 116 -30.81 -6.47 -7.29
CA ALA A 116 -31.65 -5.74 -6.34
C ALA A 116 -32.46 -6.70 -5.46
N GLY A 117 -32.52 -6.40 -4.17
CA GLY A 117 -33.14 -7.26 -3.16
C GLY A 117 -32.24 -8.38 -2.62
N ASP A 118 -31.11 -8.70 -3.26
CA ASP A 118 -30.14 -9.63 -2.69
C ASP A 118 -29.58 -9.06 -1.38
N THR A 119 -29.42 -9.92 -0.38
CA THR A 119 -28.88 -9.55 0.93
C THR A 119 -27.63 -10.37 1.19
N LEU A 120 -26.51 -9.67 1.34
CA LEU A 120 -25.20 -10.25 1.60
C LEU A 120 -24.63 -9.70 2.91
N THR A 121 -23.73 -10.44 3.52
CA THR A 121 -22.95 -9.96 4.65
C THR A 121 -21.88 -8.95 4.18
N ALA A 122 -21.43 -8.06 5.08
CA ALA A 122 -20.31 -7.17 4.78
C ALA A 122 -19.05 -7.97 4.38
N GLU A 123 -18.83 -9.15 4.97
CA GLU A 123 -17.76 -10.08 4.59
C GLU A 123 -17.88 -10.56 3.14
N GLU A 124 -19.05 -11.04 2.72
CA GLU A 124 -19.30 -11.49 1.34
C GLU A 124 -19.12 -10.35 0.33
N LEU A 125 -19.54 -9.14 0.68
CA LEU A 125 -19.35 -7.95 -0.15
C LEU A 125 -17.89 -7.54 -0.24
N LEU A 126 -17.13 -7.61 0.86
CA LEU A 126 -15.68 -7.40 0.85
C LEU A 126 -14.98 -8.41 -0.06
N TYR A 127 -15.38 -9.69 -0.02
CA TYR A 127 -14.87 -10.70 -0.93
C TYR A 127 -15.22 -10.39 -2.39
N ALA A 128 -16.48 -10.06 -2.69
CA ALA A 128 -16.91 -9.71 -4.05
C ALA A 128 -16.13 -8.48 -4.57
N MET A 129 -15.97 -7.44 -3.75
CA MET A 129 -15.20 -6.25 -4.12
C MET A 129 -13.73 -6.60 -4.37
N LEU A 130 -13.05 -7.28 -3.45
CA LEU A 130 -11.59 -7.49 -3.56
C LEU A 130 -11.19 -8.58 -4.55
N MET A 131 -12.06 -9.56 -4.82
CA MET A 131 -11.75 -10.66 -5.75
C MET A 131 -12.12 -10.33 -7.20
N THR A 132 -13.28 -9.70 -7.42
CA THR A 132 -13.77 -9.43 -8.78
C THR A 132 -13.73 -7.95 -9.14
N SER A 133 -13.28 -7.08 -8.23
CA SER A 133 -13.37 -5.62 -8.37
C SER A 133 -14.82 -5.13 -8.50
N SER A 134 -15.79 -5.86 -7.95
CA SER A 134 -17.23 -5.59 -8.10
C SER A 134 -17.63 -4.18 -7.69
N ILE A 135 -18.17 -3.40 -8.65
CA ILE A 135 -18.70 -2.06 -8.41
C ILE A 135 -19.99 -2.11 -7.58
N GLU A 136 -20.79 -3.16 -7.74
CA GLU A 136 -22.02 -3.36 -6.97
C GLU A 136 -21.69 -3.52 -5.48
N ALA A 137 -20.70 -4.37 -5.17
CA ALA A 137 -20.29 -4.63 -3.81
C ALA A 137 -19.62 -3.40 -3.19
N ALA A 138 -18.77 -2.70 -3.96
CA ALA A 138 -18.19 -1.44 -3.52
C ALA A 138 -19.29 -0.41 -3.18
N TYR A 139 -20.27 -0.22 -4.08
CA TYR A 139 -21.38 0.70 -3.87
C TYR A 139 -22.20 0.34 -2.63
N MET A 140 -22.54 -0.94 -2.46
CA MET A 140 -23.31 -1.39 -1.29
C MET A 140 -22.58 -1.12 0.02
N LEU A 141 -21.26 -1.37 0.06
CA LEU A 141 -20.43 -1.08 1.23
C LEU A 141 -20.36 0.43 1.50
N THR A 142 -20.01 1.23 0.50
CA THR A 142 -19.83 2.67 0.69
C THR A 142 -21.16 3.37 1.00
N ASP A 143 -22.26 2.95 0.39
CA ASP A 143 -23.60 3.45 0.70
C ASP A 143 -23.99 3.10 2.14
N HIS A 144 -23.82 1.84 2.55
CA HIS A 144 -24.19 1.41 3.90
C HIS A 144 -23.38 2.12 4.98
N PHE A 145 -22.04 2.10 4.88
CA PHE A 145 -21.15 2.70 5.88
C PHE A 145 -21.09 4.23 5.79
N GLY A 146 -21.42 4.80 4.64
CA GLY A 146 -21.66 6.23 4.43
C GLY A 146 -23.06 6.69 4.87
N LYS A 147 -23.91 5.78 5.40
CA LYS A 147 -25.28 6.07 5.83
C LYS A 147 -26.17 6.63 4.71
N GLY A 148 -25.98 6.13 3.49
CA GLY A 148 -26.67 6.55 2.28
C GLY A 148 -26.00 7.71 1.55
N ASP A 149 -24.83 8.16 1.99
CA ASP A 149 -24.08 9.27 1.42
C ASP A 149 -22.66 8.84 1.05
N GLN A 150 -22.37 8.85 -0.26
CA GLN A 150 -21.07 8.48 -0.81
C GLN A 150 -19.99 9.51 -0.48
N ASP A 151 -20.36 10.78 -0.34
CA ASP A 151 -19.42 11.84 0.05
C ASP A 151 -19.01 11.65 1.52
N ALA A 152 -19.97 11.31 2.38
CA ALA A 152 -19.68 10.99 3.78
C ALA A 152 -18.72 9.78 3.91
N PHE A 153 -18.88 8.75 3.09
CA PHE A 153 -17.91 7.63 3.06
C PHE A 153 -16.54 8.08 2.54
N THR A 154 -16.51 8.94 1.52
CA THR A 154 -15.28 9.51 0.97
C THR A 154 -14.53 10.36 2.00
N GLU A 155 -15.23 11.08 2.88
CA GLU A 155 -14.63 11.78 4.02
C GLU A 155 -13.93 10.81 4.99
N LEU A 156 -14.53 9.64 5.27
CA LEU A 156 -13.90 8.61 6.09
C LEU A 156 -12.62 8.08 5.44
N MET A 157 -12.64 7.84 4.13
CA MET A 157 -11.46 7.41 3.37
C MET A 157 -10.35 8.45 3.41
N ASN A 158 -10.68 9.73 3.24
CA ASN A 158 -9.70 10.81 3.29
C ASN A 158 -9.15 11.04 4.71
N ALA A 159 -10.00 10.89 5.73
CA ALA A 159 -9.56 10.94 7.12
C ALA A 159 -8.57 9.81 7.43
N LYS A 160 -8.86 8.58 6.99
CA LYS A 160 -7.93 7.45 7.11
C LYS A 160 -6.62 7.70 6.37
N ALA A 161 -6.68 8.23 5.15
CA ALA A 161 -5.49 8.55 4.38
C ALA A 161 -4.61 9.63 5.04
N ALA A 162 -5.19 10.55 5.82
CA ALA A 162 -4.45 11.58 6.56
C ALA A 162 -3.87 11.08 7.89
N GLU A 163 -4.39 9.98 8.43
CA GLU A 163 -3.88 9.32 9.65
C GLU A 163 -2.62 8.48 9.38
N LEU A 164 -2.54 7.88 8.18
CA LEU A 164 -1.45 7.00 7.73
C LEU A 164 -0.22 7.80 7.25
#